data_AF-A0A178ILW5-F1
#
_entry.id   AF-A0A178ILW5-F1
#
_cell.length_a   1.000
_cell.length_b   1.000
_cell.length_c   1.000
_cell.angle_alpha   90.00
_cell.angle_beta   90.00
_cell.angle_gamma   90.00
#
_symmetry.space_group_name_H-M   'P 1'
#
loop_
_entity.id
_entity.type
_entity.pdbx_description
1 polymer ?
#
loop_
_entity_poly.entity_id
_entity_poly.type
_entity_poly.pdbx_seq_one_letter_code
_entity_poly.pdbx_strand_id
1 'polypeptide(L)' 'MKEENPDVLLAGLTVDDIKQGVSKLRNRVIGRVFKELGYIEQCGSGIQRVIADCRQAGLPAPVFRKWRFRFPVTVSL' A
#
# COMPACT_ATOMS: atom_id res chain seq x y z
N MET A 1 13.26 -0.20 7.51
CA MET A 1 13.24 -0.32 6.04
C MET A 1 12.46 0.84 5.43
N LYS A 2 12.94 1.42 4.33
CA LYS A 2 12.24 2.50 3.61
C LYS A 2 12.08 2.08 2.15
N GLU A 3 10.83 2.04 1.69
CA GLU A 3 10.46 1.74 0.32
C GLU A 3 9.87 3.00 -0.32
N GLU A 4 10.21 3.30 -1.57
CA GLU A 4 9.67 4.46 -2.29
C GLU A 4 9.00 4.03 -3.59
N ASN A 5 7.74 4.43 -3.78
CA ASN A 5 7.13 4.42 -5.10
C ASN A 5 7.53 5.72 -5.82
N PRO A 6 8.08 5.66 -7.06
CA PRO A 6 8.45 6.84 -7.83
C PRO A 6 7.28 7.79 -8.12
N ASP A 7 6.03 7.32 -8.00
CA ASP A 7 4.82 8.11 -8.24
C ASP A 7 4.02 8.48 -6.98
N VAL A 8 3.20 9.52 -7.11
CA VAL A 8 2.17 9.91 -6.11
C VAL A 8 0.99 8.97 -6.13
N LEU A 9 0.27 8.88 -5.00
CA LEU A 9 -1.07 8.29 -4.97
C LEU A 9 -1.94 8.79 -6.12
N LEU A 10 -2.70 7.88 -6.73
CA LEU A 10 -3.63 8.19 -7.81
C LEU A 10 -4.56 9.34 -7.42
N ALA A 11 -4.93 10.17 -8.40
CA ALA A 11 -5.84 11.28 -8.18
C ALA A 11 -7.14 10.82 -7.50
N GLY A 12 -7.56 11.55 -6.46
CA GLY A 12 -8.70 11.18 -5.64
C GLY A 12 -8.48 9.97 -4.73
N LEU A 13 -7.23 9.68 -4.33
CA LEU A 13 -6.90 8.85 -3.17
C LEU A 13 -6.08 9.64 -2.15
N THR A 14 -6.44 9.49 -0.89
CA THR A 14 -5.73 10.01 0.28
C THR A 14 -4.98 8.89 1.02
N VAL A 15 -4.16 9.27 2.00
CA VAL A 15 -3.48 8.30 2.87
C VAL A 15 -4.50 7.54 3.74
N ASP A 16 -5.59 8.18 4.13
CA ASP A 16 -6.60 7.53 4.95
C ASP A 16 -7.42 6.54 4.11
N ASP A 17 -7.74 6.88 2.86
CA ASP A 17 -8.42 5.96 1.93
C ASP A 17 -7.68 4.63 1.79
N ILE A 18 -6.37 4.67 1.55
CA ILE A 18 -5.57 3.45 1.37
C ILE A 18 -5.42 2.66 2.68
N LYS A 19 -5.46 3.31 3.84
CA LYS A 19 -5.48 2.65 5.16
C LYS A 19 -6.83 1.98 5.42
N GLN A 20 -7.92 2.51 4.87
CA GLN A 20 -9.24 1.87 4.90
C GLN A 20 -9.42 0.80 3.81
N GLY A 21 -8.37 0.53 3.03
CA GLY A 21 -8.39 -0.49 1.98
C GLY A 21 -8.98 -0.03 0.65
N VAL A 22 -9.24 1.27 0.48
CA VAL A 22 -9.65 1.81 -0.82
C VAL A 22 -8.48 1.69 -1.79
N SER A 23 -8.69 0.93 -2.86
CA SER A 23 -7.64 0.67 -3.86
C SER A 23 -8.12 1.00 -5.26
N LYS A 24 -7.24 1.67 -6.03
CA LYS A 24 -7.41 1.87 -7.47
C LYS A 24 -6.17 1.34 -8.18
N LEU A 25 -6.38 0.41 -9.11
CA LEU A 25 -5.29 -0.11 -9.94
C LEU A 25 -4.85 0.92 -10.98
N ARG A 26 -3.56 1.23 -11.02
CA ARG A 26 -2.96 2.01 -12.12
C ARG A 26 -2.98 1.23 -13.42
N ASN A 27 -2.56 -0.03 -13.35
CA ASN A 27 -2.53 -0.95 -14.49
C ASN A 27 -3.44 -2.14 -14.20
N ARG A 28 -4.62 -2.15 -14.83
CA ARG A 28 -5.61 -3.22 -14.69
C ARG A 28 -5.13 -4.55 -15.28
N VAL A 29 -4.27 -4.50 -16.31
CA VAL A 29 -3.71 -5.71 -16.94
C VAL A 29 -2.76 -6.41 -15.97
N ILE A 30 -1.82 -5.68 -15.34
CA ILE A 30 -0.93 -6.24 -14.33
C ILE A 30 -1.73 -6.78 -13.14
N GLY A 31 -2.71 -6.03 -12.64
CA GLY A 31 -3.57 -6.49 -11.55
C GLY A 31 -4.33 -7.77 -11.90
N ARG A 32 -4.77 -7.93 -13.15
CA ARG A 32 -5.40 -9.16 -13.62
C ARG A 32 -4.41 -10.33 -13.65
N VAL A 33 -3.22 -10.13 -14.23
CA VAL A 33 -2.18 -11.16 -14.29
C VAL A 33 -1.81 -11.67 -12.90
N PHE A 34 -1.57 -10.78 -11.94
CA PHE A 34 -1.25 -11.21 -10.57
C PHE A 34 -2.40 -11.91 -9.86
N LYS A 35 -3.65 -11.56 -10.18
CA LYS A 35 -4.82 -12.27 -9.67
C LYS A 35 -4.93 -13.68 -10.27
N GLU A 36 -4.74 -13.82 -11.57
CA GLU A 36 -4.78 -15.11 -12.26
C GLU A 36 -3.65 -16.05 -11.81
N LEU A 37 -2.49 -15.49 -11.48
CA LEU A 37 -1.35 -16.24 -10.90
C LEU A 37 -1.51 -16.54 -9.40
N GLY A 38 -2.57 -16.07 -8.74
CA GLY A 38 -2.80 -16.29 -7.31
C GLY A 38 -1.90 -15.49 -6.37
N TYR A 39 -1.19 -14.47 -6.86
CA TYR A 39 -0.36 -13.60 -6.01
C TYR A 39 -1.16 -12.53 -5.27
N ILE A 40 -2.33 -12.15 -5.79
CA ILE A 40 -3.25 -11.24 -5.12
C ILE A 40 -4.68 -11.77 -5.15
N GLU A 41 -5.35 -11.78 -4.00
CA GLU A 41 -6.75 -12.21 -3.88
C GLU A 41 -7.71 -11.02 -4.06
N GLN A 42 -7.37 -9.89 -3.43
CA GLN A 42 -8.13 -8.63 -3.47
C GLN A 42 -7.17 -7.43 -3.44
N CYS A 43 -7.46 -6.41 -4.23
CA CYS A 43 -6.74 -5.13 -4.14
C CYS A 43 -7.25 -4.33 -2.94
N GLY A 44 -6.35 -3.89 -2.06
CA GLY A 44 -6.68 -2.99 -0.93
C GLY A 44 -6.45 -3.57 0.46
N SER A 45 -6.42 -4.89 0.62
CA SER A 45 -6.21 -5.51 1.94
C SER A 45 -4.74 -5.48 2.41
N GLY A 46 -3.79 -5.35 1.50
CA GLY A 46 -2.36 -5.45 1.82
C GLY A 46 -1.86 -4.45 2.86
N ILE A 47 -2.31 -3.18 2.78
CA ILE A 47 -1.89 -2.14 3.74
C ILE A 47 -2.39 -2.45 5.15
N GLN A 48 -3.66 -2.84 5.27
CA GLN A 48 -4.25 -3.22 6.55
C GLN A 48 -3.54 -4.44 7.14
N ARG A 49 -3.17 -5.41 6.30
CA ARG A 49 -2.45 -6.61 6.72
C ARG A 49 -1.06 -6.27 7.27
N VAL A 50 -0.28 -5.45 6.55
CA VAL A 50 1.03 -5.00 7.04
C VAL A 50 0.92 -4.23 8.35
N ILE A 51 -0.08 -3.35 8.50
CA ILE A 51 -0.32 -2.61 9.76
C ILE A 51 -0.63 -3.60 10.90
N ALA A 52 -1.48 -4.60 10.65
CA ALA A 52 -1.83 -5.63 11.63
C ALA A 52 -0.61 -6.48 12.02
N ASP A 53 0.20 -6.89 11.04
CA ASP A 53 1.41 -7.69 11.25
C ASP A 53 2.45 -6.93 12.08
N CYS A 54 2.68 -5.64 11.78
CA CYS A 54 3.54 -4.78 12.60
C CYS A 54 3.03 -4.71 14.04
N ARG A 55 1.73 -4.50 14.23
CA ARG A 55 1.12 -4.44 15.56
C ARG A 55 1.27 -5.77 16.31
N GLN A 56 1.06 -6.89 15.65
CA GLN A 56 1.20 -8.22 16.25
C GLN A 56 2.64 -8.51 16.66
N ALA A 57 3.61 -8.00 15.90
CA ALA A 57 5.03 -8.10 16.20
C ALA A 57 5.52 -7.09 17.27
N GLY A 58 4.65 -6.21 17.79
CA GLY A 58 5.05 -5.14 18.72
C GLY A 58 5.83 -4.00 18.05
N LEU A 59 5.83 -3.95 16.72
CA LEU A 59 6.52 -2.94 15.93
C LEU A 59 5.62 -1.71 15.70
N PRO A 60 6.21 -0.52 15.53
CA PRO A 60 5.46 0.65 15.12
C PRO A 60 4.80 0.43 13.76
N ALA A 61 3.59 0.97 13.60
CA ALA A 61 2.88 0.91 12.32
C ALA A 61 3.67 1.62 11.21
N PRO A 62 3.57 1.16 9.94
CA PRO A 62 4.22 1.82 8.82
C PRO A 62 3.77 3.28 8.66
N VAL A 63 4.72 4.15 8.36
CA VAL A 63 4.47 5.56 8.08
C VAL A 63 4.31 5.77 6.58
N PHE A 64 3.11 6.19 6.19
CA PHE A 64 2.76 6.53 4.81
C PHE A 64 2.76 8.04 4.64
N ARG A 65 3.57 8.58 3.73
CA ARG A 65 3.64 10.03 3.52
C ARG A 65 3.47 10.38 2.05
N LYS A 66 2.62 11.37 1.76
CA LYS A 66 2.57 12.01 0.45
C LYS A 66 3.66 13.08 0.39
N TRP A 67 4.61 12.95 -0.54
CA TRP A 67 5.72 13.90 -0.67
C TRP A 67 5.90 14.35 -2.12
N ARG A 68 5.40 15.54 -2.45
CA ARG A 68 5.45 16.12 -3.81
C ARG A 68 5.01 15.09 -4.87
N PHE A 69 5.95 14.56 -5.64
CA PHE A 69 5.73 13.57 -6.70
C PHE A 69 5.95 12.10 -6.28
N ARG A 70 6.14 11.85 -4.99
CA ARG A 70 6.49 10.53 -4.44
C ARG A 70 5.55 10.12 -3.32
N PHE A 71 5.58 8.84 -3.02
CA PHE A 71 4.89 8.25 -1.89
C PHE A 71 5.83 7.30 -1.13
N PRO A 72 6.69 7.83 -0.25
CA PRO A 72 7.53 7.01 0.61
C PRO A 72 6.72 6.27 1.68
N VAL A 73 7.15 5.03 1.94
CA VAL A 73 6.65 4.18 3.04
C VAL A 73 7.83 3.78 3.90
N THR A 74 7.73 4.05 5.21
CA THR A 74 8.79 3.70 6.18
C THR A 74 8.24 2.71 7.19
N VAL A 75 8.95 1.60 7.36
CA VAL A 75 8.74 0.65 8.45
C VAL A 75 9.95 0.75 9.38
N SER A 76 9.74 1.10 10.63
CA SER A 76 10.79 1.10 11.65
C SER A 76 10.82 -0.28 12.31
N LEU A 77 12.02 -0.86 12.41
CA LEU A 77 12.29 -2.14 13.07
C LEU A 77 12.93 -1.87 14.44
#